data_AF-A0A964LFB9-F1
#
_entry.id   AF-A0A964LFB9-F1
#
_cell.length_a   1.000
_cell.length_b   1.000
_cell.length_c   1.000
_cell.angle_alpha   90.00
_cell.angle_beta   90.00
_cell.angle_gamma   90.00
#
_symmetry.space_group_name_H-M   'P 1'
#
loop_
_entity.id
_entity.type
_entity.pdbx_description
1 polymer ?
#
loop_
_entity_poly.entity_id
_entity_poly.type
_entity_poly.pdbx_seq_one_letter_code
_entity_poly.pdbx_strand_id
1 'polypeptide(L)'
;MNKPTRIFVAMAVIAGVFVVAFFTIGPAGEKVYASPTEVFKAAAKASAKDDMKSWCQCVTDGSRDLRAAMGVAMLFDEMQKPAQAKDDDGKVKARAINDLFAKYRMSPEFLVGMQGKIEVLFEEKAPLDVKLEVAGALLLPVRDRNAFAADLHGALLKYARRSPLSVIEGFREAQLSDIKPPEGETAQGTMVTERGPPGVPIFFRKQGEGWRIDLVTSESRRQAPSGMPFQ
;
A
#
# COMPACT_ATOMS: atom_id res chain seq x y z
N MET A 1 78.67 14.80 1.78
CA MET A 1 78.09 13.75 0.91
C MET A 1 77.08 12.95 1.73
N ASN A 2 75.99 12.56 1.07
CA ASN A 2 74.88 11.68 1.52
C ASN A 2 73.68 12.35 2.21
N LYS A 3 72.72 12.80 1.39
CA LYS A 3 71.26 12.61 1.60
C LYS A 3 70.87 11.25 0.99
N PRO A 4 69.64 10.65 1.14
CA PRO A 4 68.37 11.14 1.71
C PRO A 4 67.69 10.09 2.66
N THR A 5 66.49 10.27 3.22
CA THR A 5 65.21 9.79 2.63
C THR A 5 64.02 10.21 3.52
N ARG A 6 62.99 10.73 2.85
CA ARG A 6 61.68 11.13 3.39
C ARG A 6 60.78 9.91 3.57
N ILE A 7 59.94 9.87 4.62
CA ILE A 7 58.61 9.26 4.54
C ILE A 7 57.62 10.16 5.30
N PHE A 8 56.81 10.88 4.54
CA PHE A 8 55.55 11.47 4.98
C PHE A 8 54.50 10.36 4.95
N VAL A 9 53.83 10.08 6.07
CA VAL A 9 52.55 9.35 6.06
C VAL A 9 51.48 10.32 6.56
N ALA A 10 50.72 10.85 5.60
CA ALA A 10 49.49 11.57 5.85
C ALA A 10 48.38 10.55 6.17
N MET A 11 47.88 10.55 7.40
CA MET A 11 46.64 9.85 7.74
C MET A 11 45.45 10.69 7.25
N ALA A 12 44.83 10.24 6.16
CA ALA A 12 43.53 10.71 5.72
C ALA A 12 42.44 10.09 6.63
N VAL A 13 41.83 10.92 7.48
CA VAL A 13 40.61 10.58 8.22
C VAL A 13 39.45 10.58 7.23
N ILE A 14 39.09 9.40 6.72
CA ILE A 14 37.83 9.20 5.99
C ILE A 14 36.73 9.08 7.05
N ALA A 15 36.04 10.20 7.30
CA ALA A 15 34.77 10.23 7.98
C ALA A 15 33.70 9.57 7.07
N GLY A 16 33.69 8.24 7.06
CA GLY A 16 32.62 7.45 6.45
C GLY A 16 31.37 7.57 7.31
N VAL A 17 30.42 8.40 6.87
CA VAL A 17 29.07 8.44 7.43
C VAL A 17 28.39 7.09 7.12
N PHE A 18 28.55 6.13 8.03
CA PHE A 18 27.69 4.95 8.08
C PHE A 18 26.31 5.40 8.54
N VAL A 19 25.38 5.58 7.61
CA VAL A 19 23.95 5.64 7.93
C VAL A 19 23.55 4.23 8.36
N VAL A 20 23.68 3.96 9.65
CA VAL A 20 23.14 2.75 10.27
C VAL A 20 21.62 2.86 10.22
N ALA A 21 20.99 2.15 9.29
CA ALA A 21 19.54 1.98 9.28
C ALA A 21 19.15 1.08 10.48
N PHE A 22 18.99 1.69 11.65
CA PHE A 22 18.35 1.07 12.80
C PHE A 22 16.85 0.91 12.48
N PHE A 23 16.44 -0.28 12.04
CA PHE A 23 15.02 -0.63 12.02
C PHE A 23 14.59 -0.89 13.46
N THR A 24 14.03 0.12 14.12
CA THR A 24 13.31 -0.10 15.38
C THR A 24 12.00 -0.82 15.05
N ILE A 25 11.88 -2.06 15.54
CA ILE A 25 10.59 -2.76 15.55
C ILE A 25 9.77 -2.09 16.65
N GLY A 26 8.70 -1.40 16.26
CA GLY A 26 7.82 -0.73 17.21
C GLY A 26 7.12 -1.73 18.14
N PRO A 27 6.49 -1.25 19.24
CA PRO A 27 5.86 -2.11 20.25
C PRO A 27 4.73 -3.05 19.73
N ALA A 28 4.31 -2.89 18.48
CA ALA A 28 3.31 -3.76 17.81
C ALA A 28 3.90 -4.70 16.74
N GLY A 29 5.23 -4.80 16.62
CA GLY A 29 5.87 -5.60 15.56
C GLY A 29 5.83 -4.94 14.16
N GLU A 30 5.29 -3.72 14.07
CA GLU A 30 5.28 -2.95 12.83
C GLU A 30 6.63 -2.27 12.58
N LYS A 31 6.98 -2.20 11.30
CA LYS A 31 8.21 -1.55 10.86
C LYS A 31 8.05 -0.02 10.94
N VAL A 32 8.95 0.63 11.65
CA VAL A 32 9.00 2.10 11.71
C VAL A 32 9.92 2.59 10.59
N TYR A 33 9.44 3.56 9.80
CA TYR A 33 10.23 4.22 8.76
C TYR A 33 10.46 5.67 9.18
N ALA A 34 11.71 6.09 9.28
CA ALA A 34 12.08 7.39 9.83
C ALA A 34 11.80 8.57 8.87
N SER A 35 11.65 8.29 7.57
CA SER A 35 11.40 9.33 6.56
C SER A 35 10.50 8.86 5.41
N PRO A 36 9.87 9.81 4.67
CA PRO A 36 9.18 9.52 3.41
C PRO A 36 10.03 8.74 2.40
N THR A 37 11.31 9.11 2.26
CA THR A 37 12.26 8.44 1.36
C THR A 37 12.47 6.98 1.73
N GLU A 38 12.56 6.69 3.03
CA GLU A 38 12.80 5.33 3.51
C GLU A 38 11.60 4.42 3.23
N VAL A 39 10.38 4.88 3.56
CA VAL A 39 9.17 4.09 3.29
C VAL A 39 8.93 3.91 1.80
N PHE A 40 9.23 4.91 0.96
CA PHE A 40 9.15 4.78 -0.49
C PHE A 40 10.12 3.70 -1.02
N LYS A 41 11.38 3.73 -0.58
CA LYS A 41 12.38 2.72 -0.97
C LYS A 41 11.95 1.31 -0.52
N ALA A 42 11.36 1.19 0.66
CA ALA A 42 10.83 -0.07 1.14
C ALA A 42 9.65 -0.55 0.29
N ALA A 43 8.73 0.33 -0.10
CA ALA A 43 7.61 0.01 -0.97
C ALA A 43 8.09 -0.43 -2.37
N ALA A 44 9.03 0.30 -2.97
CA ALA A 44 9.63 -0.07 -4.26
C ALA A 44 10.32 -1.45 -4.20
N LYS A 45 11.08 -1.72 -3.13
CA LYS A 45 11.73 -3.02 -2.91
C LYS A 45 10.72 -4.16 -2.73
N ALA A 46 9.63 -3.92 -2.01
CA ALA A 46 8.56 -4.90 -1.83
C ALA A 46 7.85 -5.18 -3.16
N SER A 47 7.53 -4.12 -3.92
CA SER A 47 6.93 -4.22 -5.25
C SER A 47 7.79 -4.99 -6.25
N ALA A 48 9.10 -4.75 -6.27
CA ALA A 48 10.03 -5.47 -7.15
C ALA A 48 10.10 -6.98 -6.87
N LYS A 49 9.58 -7.43 -5.72
CA LYS A 49 9.53 -8.83 -5.31
C LYS A 49 8.12 -9.41 -5.29
N ASP A 50 7.11 -8.64 -5.71
CA ASP A 50 5.69 -8.98 -5.55
C ASP A 50 5.32 -9.31 -4.09
N ASP A 51 6.01 -8.71 -3.13
CA ASP A 51 5.80 -8.91 -1.70
C ASP A 51 4.72 -7.97 -1.19
N MET A 52 3.46 -8.32 -1.47
CA MET A 52 2.31 -7.54 -1.07
C MET A 52 2.22 -7.35 0.46
N LYS A 53 2.63 -8.35 1.26
CA LYS A 53 2.58 -8.26 2.72
C LYS A 53 3.53 -7.17 3.23
N SER A 54 4.77 -7.13 2.74
CA SER A 54 5.72 -6.07 3.08
C SER A 54 5.31 -4.71 2.49
N TRP A 55 4.72 -4.71 1.30
CA TRP A 55 4.22 -3.47 0.69
C TRP A 55 3.09 -2.84 1.51
N CYS A 56 2.17 -3.66 2.05
CA CYS A 56 1.10 -3.17 2.94
C CYS A 56 1.63 -2.53 4.23
N GLN A 57 2.83 -2.89 4.70
CA GLN A 57 3.48 -2.20 5.83
C GLN A 57 3.97 -0.79 5.47
N CYS A 58 4.08 -0.46 4.18
CA CYS A 58 4.57 0.82 3.70
C CYS A 58 3.46 1.85 3.49
N VAL A 59 2.20 1.46 3.55
CA VAL A 59 1.04 2.34 3.35
C VAL A 59 0.31 2.58 4.67
N THR A 60 -0.49 3.64 4.74
CA THR A 60 -1.35 3.89 5.90
C THR A 60 -2.40 2.79 6.04
N ASP A 61 -2.87 2.54 7.26
CA ASP A 61 -3.91 1.54 7.53
C ASP A 61 -5.17 1.83 6.73
N GLY A 62 -5.61 3.09 6.67
CA GLY A 62 -6.75 3.51 5.87
C GLY A 62 -6.58 3.22 4.38
N SER A 63 -5.37 3.43 3.83
CA SER A 63 -5.07 3.08 2.43
C SER A 63 -5.14 1.58 2.17
N ARG A 64 -4.52 0.78 3.05
CA ARG A 64 -4.56 -0.68 2.94
C ARG A 64 -6.00 -1.19 3.03
N ASP A 65 -6.71 -0.75 4.05
CA ASP A 65 -8.03 -1.26 4.42
C ASP A 65 -9.07 -0.89 3.37
N LEU A 66 -9.03 0.34 2.84
CA LEU A 66 -9.91 0.76 1.75
C LEU A 66 -9.71 -0.12 0.50
N ARG A 67 -8.46 -0.32 0.08
CA ARG A 67 -8.14 -1.15 -1.10
C ARG A 67 -8.50 -2.62 -0.90
N ALA A 68 -8.22 -3.16 0.28
CA ALA A 68 -8.58 -4.53 0.62
C ALA A 68 -10.11 -4.70 0.66
N ALA A 69 -10.86 -3.73 1.21
CA ALA A 69 -12.31 -3.76 1.21
C ALA A 69 -12.90 -3.72 -0.21
N MET A 70 -12.36 -2.88 -1.10
CA MET A 70 -12.72 -2.90 -2.52
C MET A 70 -12.41 -4.26 -3.17
N GLY A 71 -11.29 -4.88 -2.81
CA GLY A 71 -10.94 -6.22 -3.30
C GLY A 71 -11.92 -7.31 -2.84
N VAL A 72 -12.36 -7.26 -1.59
CA VAL A 72 -13.42 -8.14 -1.06
C VAL A 72 -14.69 -7.96 -1.86
N ALA A 73 -15.10 -6.71 -2.08
CA ALA A 73 -16.28 -6.39 -2.83
C ALA A 73 -16.25 -6.96 -4.26
N MET A 74 -15.12 -6.81 -4.95
CA MET A 74 -14.94 -7.35 -6.30
C MET A 74 -15.02 -8.89 -6.33
N LEU A 75 -14.37 -9.58 -5.39
CA LEU A 75 -14.45 -11.04 -5.32
C LEU A 75 -15.84 -11.53 -4.91
N PHE A 76 -16.53 -10.78 -4.05
CA PHE A 76 -17.90 -11.10 -3.65
C PHE A 76 -18.87 -10.94 -4.81
N ASP A 77 -18.82 -9.83 -5.57
CA ASP A 77 -19.59 -9.66 -6.81
C ASP A 77 -19.30 -10.79 -7.80
N GLU A 78 -18.02 -11.15 -7.95
CA GLU A 78 -17.60 -12.22 -8.85
C GLU A 78 -18.22 -13.57 -8.47
N MET A 79 -18.39 -13.87 -7.18
CA MET A 79 -19.10 -15.08 -6.71
C MET A 79 -20.61 -15.06 -6.98
N GLN A 80 -21.24 -13.88 -7.06
CA GLN A 80 -22.69 -13.76 -7.30
C GLN A 80 -23.06 -13.99 -8.78
N LYS A 81 -22.08 -14.04 -9.69
CA LYS A 81 -22.34 -14.19 -11.13
C LYS A 81 -22.95 -15.56 -11.45
N PRO A 82 -24.09 -15.63 -12.17
CA PRO A 82 -24.78 -16.89 -12.47
C PRO A 82 -23.95 -17.94 -13.20
N ALA A 83 -22.93 -17.52 -13.98
CA ALA A 83 -22.02 -18.43 -14.67
C ALA A 83 -21.23 -19.31 -13.69
N GLN A 84 -20.85 -18.76 -12.52
CA GLN A 84 -20.08 -19.51 -11.54
C GLN A 84 -20.86 -20.64 -10.86
N ALA A 85 -22.19 -20.61 -10.93
CA ALA A 85 -23.05 -21.66 -10.39
C ALA A 85 -23.27 -22.81 -11.38
N LYS A 86 -22.92 -22.64 -12.66
CA LYS A 86 -23.36 -23.54 -13.74
C LYS A 86 -22.27 -24.45 -14.31
N ASP A 87 -21.02 -24.00 -14.37
CA ASP A 87 -19.87 -24.81 -14.81
C ASP A 87 -18.95 -25.21 -13.65
N ASP A 88 -18.17 -26.27 -13.86
CA ASP A 88 -17.30 -26.84 -12.82
C ASP A 88 -16.16 -25.89 -12.45
N ASP A 89 -15.62 -25.15 -13.41
CA ASP A 89 -14.59 -24.13 -13.19
C ASP A 89 -15.10 -22.98 -12.31
N GLY A 90 -16.35 -22.56 -12.52
CA GLY A 90 -17.05 -21.58 -11.72
C GLY A 90 -17.23 -22.01 -10.27
N LYS A 91 -17.63 -23.27 -10.04
CA LYS A 91 -17.75 -23.83 -8.68
C LYS A 91 -16.41 -23.91 -7.98
N VAL A 92 -15.35 -24.32 -8.69
CA VAL A 92 -13.98 -24.34 -8.15
C VAL A 92 -13.52 -22.94 -7.76
N LYS A 93 -13.81 -21.94 -8.59
CA LYS A 93 -13.50 -20.53 -8.33
C LYS A 93 -14.27 -20.00 -7.11
N ALA A 94 -15.59 -20.18 -7.06
CA ALA A 94 -16.41 -19.75 -5.94
C ALA A 94 -15.96 -20.41 -4.61
N ARG A 95 -15.61 -21.69 -4.65
CA ARG A 95 -15.05 -22.39 -3.48
C ARG A 95 -13.72 -21.79 -3.03
N ALA A 96 -12.79 -21.53 -3.95
CA ALA A 96 -11.50 -20.93 -3.61
C ALA A 96 -11.64 -19.53 -2.99
N ILE A 97 -12.58 -18.72 -3.47
CA ILE A 97 -12.87 -17.40 -2.88
C ILE A 97 -13.50 -17.57 -1.49
N ASN A 98 -14.45 -18.50 -1.31
CA ASN A 98 -15.02 -18.82 -0.01
C ASN A 98 -13.97 -19.29 1.01
N ASP A 99 -13.06 -20.18 0.59
CA ASP A 99 -11.98 -20.69 1.45
C ASP A 99 -11.04 -19.55 1.90
N LEU A 100 -10.77 -18.59 1.00
CA LEU A 100 -10.03 -17.36 1.35
C LEU A 100 -10.78 -16.54 2.40
N PHE A 101 -12.06 -16.25 2.19
CA PHE A 101 -12.85 -15.47 3.15
C PHE A 101 -12.98 -16.18 4.50
N ALA A 102 -13.19 -17.49 4.50
CA ALA A 102 -13.24 -18.32 5.71
C ALA A 102 -11.91 -18.30 6.48
N LYS A 103 -10.76 -18.38 5.78
CA LYS A 103 -9.42 -18.27 6.40
C LYS A 103 -9.28 -16.99 7.24
N TYR A 104 -9.92 -15.90 6.82
CA TYR A 104 -9.90 -14.60 7.49
C TYR A 104 -11.19 -14.27 8.24
N ARG A 105 -12.01 -15.29 8.55
CA ARG A 105 -13.24 -15.20 9.37
C ARG A 105 -14.33 -14.30 8.78
N MET A 106 -14.33 -14.10 7.47
CA MET A 106 -15.41 -13.43 6.76
C MET A 106 -16.41 -14.50 6.33
N SER A 107 -17.51 -14.66 7.08
CA SER A 107 -18.52 -15.66 6.72
C SER A 107 -19.41 -15.16 5.57
N PRO A 108 -20.06 -16.06 4.80
CA PRO A 108 -21.04 -15.66 3.79
C PRO A 108 -22.16 -14.78 4.35
N GLU A 109 -22.67 -15.10 5.54
CA GLU A 109 -23.74 -14.35 6.20
C GLU A 109 -23.30 -12.93 6.54
N PHE A 110 -22.06 -12.77 7.01
CA PHE A 110 -21.46 -11.46 7.27
C PHE A 110 -21.35 -10.64 5.96
N LEU A 111 -20.85 -11.24 4.88
CA LEU A 111 -20.69 -10.56 3.59
C LEU A 111 -22.04 -10.16 2.98
N VAL A 112 -23.05 -11.03 3.04
CA VAL A 112 -24.42 -10.73 2.61
C VAL A 112 -25.01 -9.59 3.45
N GLY A 113 -24.81 -9.60 4.77
CA GLY A 113 -25.24 -8.51 5.65
C GLY A 113 -24.57 -7.16 5.35
N MET A 114 -23.39 -7.19 4.70
CA MET A 114 -22.64 -6.00 4.29
C MET A 114 -22.92 -5.56 2.85
N GLN A 115 -23.60 -6.37 2.03
CA GLN A 115 -23.75 -6.15 0.58
C GLN A 115 -24.24 -4.74 0.23
N GLY A 116 -25.31 -4.26 0.88
CA GLY A 116 -25.85 -2.92 0.62
C GLY A 116 -24.95 -1.74 1.04
N LYS A 117 -23.92 -2.00 1.86
CA LYS A 117 -22.94 -0.97 2.27
C LYS A 117 -21.68 -0.99 1.39
N ILE A 118 -21.33 -2.16 0.87
CA ILE A 118 -20.10 -2.38 0.11
C ILE A 118 -20.08 -1.56 -1.20
N GLU A 119 -21.24 -1.29 -1.79
CA GLU A 119 -21.35 -0.49 -3.02
C GLU A 119 -20.78 0.93 -2.87
N VAL A 120 -20.89 1.52 -1.66
CA VAL A 120 -20.35 2.85 -1.32
C VAL A 120 -18.84 2.95 -1.57
N LEU A 121 -18.11 1.84 -1.50
CA LEU A 121 -16.67 1.81 -1.76
C LEU A 121 -16.31 2.22 -3.19
N PHE A 122 -17.23 2.06 -4.15
CA PHE A 122 -17.03 2.40 -5.55
C PHE A 122 -17.76 3.68 -5.98
N GLU A 123 -18.62 4.24 -5.13
CA GLU A 123 -19.34 5.47 -5.44
C GLU A 123 -18.37 6.65 -5.51
N GLU A 124 -18.27 7.29 -6.67
CA GLU A 124 -17.33 8.40 -6.89
C GLU A 124 -17.57 9.56 -5.92
N LYS A 125 -18.85 9.88 -5.64
CA LYS A 125 -19.27 11.01 -4.81
C LYS A 125 -19.34 10.71 -3.31
N ALA A 126 -19.18 9.45 -2.91
CA ALA A 126 -19.26 9.09 -1.50
C ALA A 126 -18.07 9.74 -0.74
N PRO A 127 -18.35 10.42 0.40
CA PRO A 127 -17.30 11.00 1.23
C PRO A 127 -16.26 9.97 1.66
N LEU A 128 -15.01 10.41 1.74
CA LEU A 128 -13.90 9.50 1.99
C LEU A 128 -13.97 8.84 3.38
N ASP A 129 -14.34 9.60 4.39
CA ASP A 129 -14.57 9.13 5.75
C ASP A 129 -15.63 8.02 5.80
N VAL A 130 -16.72 8.17 5.03
CA VAL A 130 -17.74 7.12 4.90
C VAL A 130 -17.16 5.86 4.25
N LYS A 131 -16.34 5.99 3.20
CA LYS A 131 -15.67 4.83 2.57
C LYS A 131 -14.73 4.13 3.55
N LEU A 132 -13.96 4.89 4.33
CA LEU A 132 -13.05 4.35 5.34
C LEU A 132 -13.82 3.65 6.48
N GLU A 133 -14.97 4.19 6.89
CA GLU A 133 -15.84 3.55 7.88
C GLU A 133 -16.37 2.20 7.37
N VAL A 134 -16.90 2.16 6.14
CA VAL A 134 -17.38 0.92 5.50
C VAL A 134 -16.24 -0.09 5.36
N ALA A 135 -15.06 0.36 4.92
CA ALA A 135 -13.89 -0.51 4.79
C ALA A 135 -13.47 -1.08 6.15
N GLY A 136 -13.42 -0.25 7.18
CA GLY A 136 -13.11 -0.67 8.55
C GLY A 136 -14.11 -1.68 9.10
N ALA A 137 -15.41 -1.46 8.87
CA ALA A 137 -16.48 -2.37 9.28
C ALA A 137 -16.39 -3.72 8.54
N LEU A 138 -16.14 -3.69 7.22
CA LEU A 138 -16.01 -4.90 6.41
C LEU A 138 -14.81 -5.75 6.87
N LEU A 139 -13.69 -5.11 7.23
CA LEU A 139 -12.46 -5.81 7.63
C LEU A 139 -12.36 -6.07 9.15
N LEU A 140 -13.43 -5.82 9.90
CA LEU A 140 -13.47 -6.08 11.35
C LEU A 140 -13.09 -7.53 11.73
N PRO A 141 -13.52 -8.58 10.99
CA PRO A 141 -13.16 -9.97 11.33
C PRO A 141 -11.68 -10.31 11.09
N VAL A 142 -10.96 -9.48 10.31
CA VAL A 142 -9.61 -9.76 9.82
C VAL A 142 -8.57 -9.35 10.84
N ARG A 143 -7.89 -10.34 11.46
CA ARG A 143 -6.83 -10.10 12.45
C ARG A 143 -5.49 -9.70 11.84
N ASP A 144 -4.98 -10.45 10.87
CA ASP A 144 -3.75 -10.09 10.13
C ASP A 144 -4.14 -9.42 8.81
N ARG A 145 -4.34 -8.10 8.86
CA ARG A 145 -4.79 -7.31 7.70
C ARG A 145 -3.77 -7.28 6.56
N ASN A 146 -2.48 -7.36 6.86
CA ASN A 146 -1.42 -7.36 5.85
C ASN A 146 -1.34 -8.72 5.12
N ALA A 147 -1.43 -9.84 5.86
CA ALA A 147 -1.52 -11.16 5.23
C ALA A 147 -2.80 -11.30 4.41
N PHE A 148 -3.92 -10.78 4.92
CA PHE A 148 -5.17 -10.78 4.18
C PHE A 148 -5.06 -10.04 2.86
N ALA A 149 -4.54 -8.81 2.86
CA ALA A 149 -4.36 -8.04 1.64
C ALA A 149 -3.45 -8.76 0.62
N ALA A 150 -2.42 -9.47 1.10
CA ALA A 150 -1.54 -10.27 0.24
C ALA A 150 -2.26 -11.46 -0.43
N ASP A 151 -2.98 -12.26 0.35
CA ASP A 151 -3.74 -13.39 -0.20
C ASP A 151 -4.87 -12.92 -1.12
N LEU A 152 -5.54 -11.83 -0.73
CA LEU A 152 -6.61 -11.20 -1.52
C LEU A 152 -6.10 -10.70 -2.86
N HIS A 153 -4.92 -10.06 -2.89
CA HIS A 153 -4.28 -9.64 -4.14
C HIS A 153 -4.04 -10.82 -5.07
N GLY A 154 -3.48 -11.92 -4.56
CA GLY A 154 -3.27 -13.14 -5.35
C GLY A 154 -4.57 -13.71 -5.91
N ALA A 155 -5.64 -13.72 -5.11
CA ALA A 155 -6.96 -14.16 -5.55
C ALA A 155 -7.54 -13.23 -6.63
N LEU A 156 -7.43 -11.91 -6.48
CA LEU A 156 -7.92 -10.93 -7.46
C LEU A 156 -7.23 -11.07 -8.82
N LEU A 157 -5.90 -11.21 -8.83
CA LEU A 157 -5.15 -11.44 -10.07
C LEU A 157 -5.62 -12.70 -10.79
N LYS A 158 -5.88 -13.77 -10.02
CA LYS A 158 -6.33 -15.05 -10.56
C LYS A 158 -7.79 -15.03 -11.05
N TYR A 159 -8.68 -14.33 -10.32
CA TYR A 159 -10.13 -14.53 -10.44
C TYR A 159 -10.90 -13.32 -10.96
N ALA A 160 -10.48 -12.11 -10.62
CA ALA A 160 -11.11 -10.87 -11.09
C ALA A 160 -10.32 -10.22 -12.26
N ARG A 161 -9.12 -10.76 -12.58
CA ARG A 161 -8.20 -10.26 -13.62
C ARG A 161 -7.80 -8.78 -13.47
N ARG A 162 -8.15 -8.17 -12.34
CA ARG A 162 -7.85 -6.81 -11.92
C ARG A 162 -7.81 -6.79 -10.42
N SER A 163 -6.92 -5.98 -9.86
CA SER A 163 -6.76 -5.84 -8.43
C SER A 163 -6.66 -4.35 -8.09
N PRO A 164 -7.48 -3.80 -7.17
CA PRO A 164 -7.29 -2.44 -6.67
C PRO A 164 -5.93 -2.29 -5.95
N LEU A 165 -5.30 -3.40 -5.55
CA LEU A 165 -3.95 -3.45 -5.00
C LEU A 165 -2.85 -3.44 -6.08
N SER A 166 -3.17 -3.48 -7.38
CA SER A 166 -2.18 -3.40 -8.47
C SER A 166 -1.43 -2.07 -8.53
N VAL A 167 -1.83 -1.08 -7.71
CA VAL A 167 -1.00 0.12 -7.45
C VAL A 167 0.43 -0.25 -7.01
N ILE A 168 0.64 -1.44 -6.42
CA ILE A 168 1.98 -1.97 -6.11
C ILE A 168 2.88 -1.98 -7.36
N GLU A 169 2.38 -2.36 -8.53
CA GLU A 169 3.16 -2.52 -9.76
C GLU A 169 3.77 -1.18 -10.19
N GLY A 170 3.06 -0.07 -9.93
CA GLY A 170 3.53 1.28 -10.20
C GLY A 170 4.79 1.66 -9.42
N PHE A 171 5.15 0.93 -8.36
CA PHE A 171 6.35 1.19 -7.55
C PHE A 171 7.58 0.38 -7.99
N ARG A 172 7.43 -0.63 -8.85
CA ARG A 172 8.51 -1.60 -9.16
C ARG A 172 9.77 -0.92 -9.69
N GLU A 173 9.59 0.09 -10.54
CA GLU A 173 10.64 0.85 -11.21
C GLU A 173 10.57 2.34 -10.85
N ALA A 174 9.78 2.68 -9.83
CA ALA A 174 9.54 4.07 -9.48
C ALA A 174 10.71 4.67 -8.72
N GLN A 175 10.97 5.93 -9.03
CA GLN A 175 11.89 6.79 -8.30
C GLN A 175 11.10 7.89 -7.60
N LEU A 176 11.62 8.37 -6.47
CA LEU A 176 11.06 9.49 -5.74
C LEU A 176 11.94 10.72 -5.95
N SER A 177 11.36 11.79 -6.49
CA SER A 177 11.97 13.10 -6.66
C SER A 177 11.17 14.18 -5.92
N ASP A 178 11.72 15.39 -5.86
CA ASP A 178 11.01 16.61 -5.43
C ASP A 178 10.28 16.48 -4.09
N ILE A 179 10.92 15.80 -3.13
CA ILE A 179 10.37 15.62 -1.79
C ILE A 179 10.37 16.98 -1.10
N LYS A 180 9.18 17.51 -0.85
CA LYS A 180 9.00 18.73 -0.07
C LYS A 180 9.35 18.46 1.40
N PRO A 181 9.91 19.43 2.12
CA PRO A 181 10.04 19.34 3.57
C PRO A 181 8.70 18.95 4.21
N PRO A 182 8.69 18.06 5.22
CA PRO A 182 7.45 17.71 5.91
C PRO A 182 6.75 18.93 6.50
N GLU A 183 5.43 18.97 6.34
CA GLU A 183 4.52 19.94 6.96
C GLU A 183 3.77 19.20 8.08
N GLY A 184 4.32 19.29 9.30
CA GLY A 184 3.81 18.57 10.47
C GLY A 184 3.89 17.05 10.30
N GLU A 185 2.73 16.39 10.20
CA GLU A 185 2.60 14.94 10.05
C GLU A 185 2.43 14.48 8.60
N THR A 186 2.59 15.39 7.64
CA THR A 186 2.41 15.09 6.22
C THR A 186 3.66 15.46 5.41
N ALA A 187 3.85 14.79 4.29
CA ALA A 187 4.86 15.17 3.30
C ALA A 187 4.37 14.81 1.90
N GLN A 188 4.97 15.43 0.89
CA GLN A 188 4.67 15.18 -0.52
C GLN A 188 5.97 15.01 -1.29
N GLY A 189 5.96 14.10 -2.26
CA GLY A 189 7.00 14.01 -3.28
C GLY A 189 6.39 13.73 -4.65
N THR A 190 7.26 13.48 -5.62
CA THR A 190 6.91 13.14 -6.99
C THR A 190 7.45 11.76 -7.31
N MET A 191 6.57 10.86 -7.68
CA MET A 191 6.92 9.52 -8.18
C MET A 191 7.15 9.59 -9.69
N VAL A 192 8.31 9.19 -10.15
CA VAL A 192 8.68 9.14 -11.57
C VAL A 192 8.91 7.70 -11.97
N THR A 193 8.37 7.30 -13.12
CA THR A 193 8.55 5.96 -13.70
C THR A 193 8.97 6.14 -15.16
N GLU A 194 9.86 5.28 -15.67
CA GLU A 194 10.37 5.40 -17.05
C GLU A 194 9.26 5.31 -18.12
N ARG A 195 8.20 4.54 -17.85
CA ARG A 195 7.10 4.26 -18.81
C ARG A 195 5.77 4.92 -18.48
N GLY A 196 5.74 5.75 -17.43
CA GLY A 196 4.50 6.36 -16.95
C GLY A 196 4.37 7.84 -17.31
N PRO A 197 3.25 8.47 -16.93
CA PRO A 197 3.09 9.91 -17.08
C PRO A 197 4.20 10.65 -16.31
N PRO A 198 4.63 11.83 -16.79
CA PRO A 198 5.67 12.61 -16.13
C PRO A 198 5.19 13.04 -14.74
N GLY A 199 5.88 12.54 -13.71
CA GLY A 199 5.73 12.95 -12.32
C GLY A 199 4.33 12.78 -11.72
N VAL A 200 4.10 11.66 -11.02
CA VAL A 200 2.87 11.41 -10.27
C VAL A 200 3.04 11.90 -8.83
N PRO A 201 2.23 12.83 -8.31
CA PRO A 201 2.34 13.23 -6.92
C PRO A 201 2.05 12.06 -5.99
N ILE A 202 2.90 11.88 -4.98
CA ILE A 202 2.74 10.88 -3.93
C ILE A 202 2.76 11.57 -2.57
N PHE A 203 1.86 11.12 -1.69
CA PHE A 203 1.66 11.70 -0.37
C PHE A 203 2.12 10.72 0.70
N PHE A 204 2.62 11.29 1.78
CA PHE A 204 3.07 10.56 2.95
C PHE A 204 2.42 11.16 4.20
N ARG A 205 2.16 10.29 5.17
CA ARG A 205 1.62 10.67 6.48
C ARG A 205 2.36 9.93 7.57
N LYS A 206 2.56 10.56 8.73
CA LYS A 206 2.96 9.84 9.94
C LYS A 206 1.79 8.99 10.45
N GLN A 207 2.09 7.77 10.84
CA GLN A 207 1.18 6.88 11.53
C GLN A 207 1.95 6.23 12.69
N GLY A 208 1.59 6.61 13.92
CA GLY A 208 2.43 6.34 15.08
C GLY A 208 3.80 7.01 14.93
N GLU A 209 4.87 6.25 15.15
CA GLU A 209 6.25 6.77 15.08
C GLU A 209 6.82 6.78 13.65
N GLY A 210 6.15 6.18 12.68
CA GLY A 210 6.68 5.93 11.33
C GLY A 210 5.97 6.69 10.22
N TRP A 211 6.70 6.96 9.14
CA TRP A 211 6.11 7.43 7.89
C TRP A 211 5.47 6.29 7.10
N ARG A 212 4.38 6.62 6.40
CA ARG A 212 3.62 5.73 5.52
C ARG A 212 3.21 6.46 4.25
N ILE A 213 3.04 5.72 3.16
CA ILE A 213 2.44 6.22 1.92
C ILE A 213 0.93 6.35 2.11
N ASP A 214 0.39 7.52 1.80
CA ASP A 214 -1.03 7.82 1.84
C ASP A 214 -1.61 7.78 0.42
N LEU A 215 -2.24 6.66 0.07
CA LEU A 215 -2.87 6.43 -1.22
C LEU A 215 -4.29 6.99 -1.29
N VAL A 216 -4.84 7.42 -0.17
CA VAL A 216 -6.21 7.92 -0.10
C VAL A 216 -6.23 9.40 -0.45
N THR A 217 -5.28 10.16 0.11
CA THR A 217 -5.11 11.59 -0.19
C THR A 217 -4.70 11.82 -1.66
N SER A 218 -3.99 10.86 -2.28
CA SER A 218 -3.63 10.95 -3.69
C SER A 218 -4.84 10.84 -4.63
N GLU A 219 -5.85 10.06 -4.25
CA GLU A 219 -7.08 9.90 -5.03
C GLU A 219 -8.02 11.09 -4.88
N SER A 220 -8.24 11.58 -3.66
CA SER A 220 -9.13 12.73 -3.42
C SER A 220 -8.61 14.01 -4.09
N ARG A 221 -7.29 14.22 -4.13
CA ARG A 221 -6.68 15.39 -4.78
C ARG A 221 -6.71 15.33 -6.31
N ARG A 222 -6.81 14.14 -6.92
CA ARG A 222 -7.02 14.02 -8.39
C ARG A 222 -8.45 14.37 -8.80
N GLN A 223 -9.42 14.18 -7.91
CA GLN A 223 -10.83 14.47 -8.17
C GLN A 223 -11.21 15.93 -7.90
N ALA A 224 -10.36 16.67 -7.17
CA ALA A 224 -10.58 18.09 -6.94
C ALA A 224 -10.38 18.91 -8.24
N PRO A 225 -11.23 19.91 -8.52
CA PRO A 225 -10.99 20.86 -9.60
C PRO A 225 -9.65 21.55 -9.38
N SER A 226 -8.82 21.61 -10.42
CA SER A 226 -7.52 22.28 -10.37
C SER A 226 -7.70 23.75 -9.94
N GLY A 227 -7.15 24.14 -8.78
CA GLY A 227 -7.09 25.54 -8.35
C GLY A 227 -7.72 25.89 -6.99
N MET A 228 -8.31 24.95 -6.24
CA MET A 228 -8.77 25.26 -4.88
C MET A 228 -7.68 25.02 -3.83
N PRO A 229 -7.32 26.03 -3.00
CA PRO A 229 -6.50 25.82 -1.82
C PRO A 229 -7.31 25.02 -0.79
N PHE A 230 -6.71 23.95 -0.27
CA PHE A 230 -7.29 23.17 0.82
C PHE A 230 -6.88 23.79 2.16
N GLN A 231 -7.88 24.01 3.02
CA GLN A 231 -7.70 24.35 4.44
C GLN A 231 -7.42 23.10 5.26
#